data_AF-A0A1U8CSS3-F1
#
_entry.id   AF-A0A1U8CSS3-F1
#
_cell.length_a   1.000
_cell.length_b   1.000
_cell.length_c   1.000
_cell.angle_alpha   90.00
_cell.angle_beta   90.00
_cell.angle_gamma   90.00
#
_symmetry.space_group_name_H-M   'P 1'
#
loop_
_entity.id
_entity.type
_entity.pdbx_description
1 polymer ?
#
loop_
_entity_poly.entity_id
_entity_poly.type
_entity_poly.pdbx_seq_one_letter_code
_entity_poly.pdbx_strand_id
1 'polypeptide(L)'
;MINLKRRQDRRERMLRALHEQEIDCQLVEAVDGKAMNTSQVEALGIQMLPGYQDPYHGRPLTKGELGCFLSHYNIWKEVSVWGEGAWPRSPGSPHRFGGAQGPRRDCGPHAAA
;
A
#
# COMPACT_ATOMS: atom_id res chain seq x y z
N MET A 1 -1.66 -0.50 -5.37
CA MET A 1 -2.11 0.76 -4.76
C MET A 1 -3.27 0.49 -3.80
N ILE A 2 -3.11 0.82 -2.52
CA ILE A 2 -4.16 0.69 -1.49
C ILE A 2 -5.02 1.95 -1.48
N ASN A 3 -6.34 1.82 -1.54
CA ASN A 3 -7.23 2.98 -1.47
C ASN A 3 -8.59 2.64 -0.85
N LEU A 4 -9.12 3.57 -0.03
CA LEU A 4 -10.46 3.45 0.54
C LEU A 4 -11.50 3.62 -0.56
N LYS A 5 -12.45 2.68 -0.67
CA LYS A 5 -13.50 2.68 -1.70
C LYS A 5 -14.24 4.02 -1.85
N ARG A 6 -14.46 4.74 -0.74
CA ARG A 6 -15.13 6.05 -0.72
C ARG A 6 -14.27 7.24 -1.18
N ARG A 7 -12.96 7.07 -1.41
CA ARG A 7 -12.00 8.14 -1.76
C ARG A 7 -11.61 8.08 -3.24
N GLN A 8 -12.63 8.14 -4.10
CA GLN A 8 -12.50 8.11 -5.57
C GLN A 8 -11.59 9.24 -6.07
N ASP A 9 -11.74 10.45 -5.51
CA ASP A 9 -10.89 11.62 -5.77
C ASP A 9 -9.39 11.33 -5.62
N ARG A 10 -9.02 10.64 -4.55
CA ARG A 10 -7.63 10.29 -4.26
C ARG A 10 -7.17 9.14 -5.14
N ARG A 11 -8.03 8.16 -5.39
CA ARG A 11 -7.76 7.02 -6.27
C ARG A 11 -7.41 7.50 -7.68
N GLU A 12 -8.23 8.36 -8.26
CA GLU A 12 -8.03 8.87 -9.62
C GLU A 12 -6.71 9.63 -9.75
N ARG A 13 -6.40 10.52 -8.80
CA ARG A 13 -5.13 11.25 -8.79
C ARG A 13 -3.92 10.31 -8.70
N MET A 14 -3.99 9.30 -7.83
CA MET A 14 -2.89 8.35 -7.67
C MET A 14 -2.72 7.45 -8.90
N LEU A 15 -3.81 6.97 -9.50
CA LEU A 15 -3.75 6.16 -10.71
C LEU A 15 -3.17 6.94 -11.89
N ARG A 16 -3.54 8.22 -12.04
CA ARG A 16 -2.95 9.10 -13.04
C ARG A 16 -1.44 9.25 -12.85
N ALA A 17 -1.00 9.55 -11.62
CA ALA A 17 0.42 9.71 -11.32
C ALA A 17 1.22 8.41 -11.58
N LEU A 18 0.66 7.25 -11.26
CA LEU A 18 1.30 5.96 -11.52
C LEU A 18 1.38 5.66 -13.02
N HIS A 19 0.32 5.98 -13.77
CA HIS A 19 0.31 5.85 -15.23
C HIS A 19 1.35 6.76 -15.90
N GLU A 20 1.46 8.03 -15.48
CA GLU A 20 2.48 8.97 -15.98
C GLU A 20 3.92 8.52 -15.70
N GLN A 21 4.11 7.67 -14.68
CA GLN A 21 5.39 7.07 -14.33
C GLN A 21 5.61 5.68 -14.94
N GLU A 22 4.67 5.20 -15.78
CA GLU A 22 4.69 3.85 -16.36
C GLU A 22 4.77 2.73 -15.30
N ILE A 23 4.18 2.97 -14.12
CA ILE A 23 4.13 2.00 -13.02
C ILE A 23 2.81 1.24 -13.08
N ASP A 24 2.89 -0.03 -13.48
CA ASP A 24 1.77 -0.96 -13.35
C ASP A 24 1.41 -1.16 -11.88
N CYS A 25 0.12 -1.02 -11.55
CA CYS A 25 -0.33 -1.20 -10.19
C CYS A 25 -1.68 -1.94 -10.12
N GLN A 26 -1.79 -2.87 -9.17
CA GLN A 26 -3.06 -3.47 -8.80
C GLN A 26 -3.77 -2.60 -7.76
N LEU A 27 -5.05 -2.31 -7.96
CA LEU A 27 -5.87 -1.66 -6.93
C LEU A 27 -6.24 -2.68 -5.85
N VAL A 28 -5.97 -2.31 -4.59
CA VAL A 28 -6.41 -3.07 -3.41
C VAL A 28 -7.37 -2.17 -2.63
N GLU A 29 -8.59 -2.69 -2.38
CA GLU A 29 -9.57 -2.00 -1.54
C GLU A 29 -9.08 -1.97 -0.09
N ALA A 30 -8.93 -0.77 0.46
CA ALA A 30 -8.49 -0.57 1.84
C ALA A 30 -9.63 -0.85 2.83
N VAL A 31 -9.28 -1.35 4.01
CA VAL A 31 -10.18 -1.53 5.14
C VAL A 31 -10.56 -0.17 5.71
N ASP A 32 -11.85 0.15 5.69
CA ASP A 32 -12.37 1.36 6.30
C ASP A 32 -12.60 1.18 7.79
N GLY A 33 -11.57 1.43 8.59
CA GLY A 33 -11.69 1.27 10.04
C GLY A 33 -12.75 2.16 10.67
N LYS A 34 -13.12 3.31 10.06
CA LYS A 34 -14.23 4.15 10.54
C LYS A 34 -15.60 3.49 10.38
N ALA A 35 -15.76 2.64 9.36
CA ALA A 35 -16.97 1.88 9.13
C ALA A 35 -17.07 0.61 10.00
N MET A 36 -15.97 0.23 10.68
CA MET A 36 -15.97 -0.91 11.59
C MET A 36 -16.67 -0.58 12.91
N ASN A 37 -17.51 -1.53 13.36
CA ASN A 37 -18.09 -1.52 14.69
C ASN A 37 -17.24 -2.36 15.66
N THR A 38 -17.54 -2.26 16.96
CA THR A 38 -16.77 -2.95 18.01
C THR A 38 -16.84 -4.47 17.88
N SER A 39 -18.01 -5.03 17.57
CA SER A 39 -18.18 -6.49 17.43
C SER A 39 -17.40 -7.08 16.27
N GLN A 40 -17.22 -6.35 15.16
CA GLN A 40 -16.35 -6.75 14.06
C GLN A 40 -14.88 -6.79 14.47
N VAL A 41 -14.43 -5.83 15.27
CA VAL A 41 -13.04 -5.79 15.77
C VAL A 41 -12.80 -6.93 16.76
N GLU A 42 -13.74 -7.17 17.66
CA GLU A 42 -13.71 -8.29 18.61
C GLU A 42 -13.75 -9.65 17.92
N ALA A 43 -14.57 -9.81 16.87
CA ALA A 43 -14.65 -11.05 16.09
C ALA A 43 -13.34 -11.37 15.35
N LEU A 44 -12.52 -10.36 15.05
CA LEU A 44 -11.18 -10.54 14.50
C LEU A 44 -10.14 -10.91 15.58
N GLY A 45 -10.55 -10.98 16.86
CA GLY A 45 -9.66 -11.21 17.99
C GLY A 45 -8.72 -10.03 18.27
N ILE A 46 -9.06 -8.84 17.77
CA ILE A 46 -8.21 -7.66 17.88
C ILE A 46 -8.54 -6.94 19.18
N GLN A 47 -7.56 -6.86 20.06
CA GLN A 47 -7.65 -6.12 21.31
C GLN A 47 -6.43 -5.22 21.47
N MET A 48 -6.66 -4.01 21.97
CA MET A 48 -5.58 -3.11 22.35
C MET A 48 -4.90 -3.68 23.59
N LEU A 49 -3.56 -3.68 23.60
CA LEU A 49 -2.81 -4.12 24.77
C LEU A 49 -3.18 -3.24 25.98
N PRO A 50 -3.42 -3.83 27.17
CA PRO A 50 -3.71 -3.06 28.37
C PRO A 50 -2.59 -2.05 28.66
N GLY A 51 -2.96 -0.79 28.84
CA GLY A 51 -2.01 0.29 29.11
C GLY A 51 -1.23 0.78 27.89
N TYR A 52 -1.45 0.24 26.68
CA TYR A 52 -0.84 0.78 25.47
C TYR A 52 -1.35 2.20 25.20
N GLN A 53 -0.40 3.11 25.02
CA GLN A 53 -0.63 4.44 24.49
C GLN A 53 0.42 4.70 23.42
N ASP A 54 -0.01 5.32 22.32
CA ASP A 54 0.91 5.81 21.30
C ASP A 54 1.97 6.72 21.96
N PRO A 55 3.28 6.43 21.86
CA PRO A 55 4.35 7.23 22.45
C PRO A 55 4.35 8.70 22.01
N TYR A 56 3.82 8.99 20.82
CA TYR A 56 3.81 10.33 20.25
C TYR A 56 2.54 11.11 20.63
N HIS A 57 1.39 10.43 20.69
CA HIS A 57 0.09 11.08 20.86
C HIS A 57 -0.58 10.82 22.22
N GLY A 58 -0.03 9.95 23.06
CA GLY A 58 -0.55 9.65 24.40
C GLY A 58 -1.97 9.07 24.41
N ARG A 59 -2.39 8.45 23.30
CA ARG A 59 -3.77 7.98 23.10
C ARG A 59 -3.79 6.56 22.53
N PRO A 60 -4.89 5.83 22.69
CA PRO A 60 -5.05 4.54 22.05
C PRO A 60 -5.16 4.69 20.51
N LEU A 61 -4.93 3.60 19.78
CA LEU A 61 -5.08 3.59 18.33
C LEU A 61 -6.49 4.00 17.91
N THR A 62 -6.56 4.86 16.91
CA THR A 62 -7.80 5.20 16.23
C THR A 62 -8.29 4.06 15.38
N LYS A 63 -9.60 4.08 15.13
CA LYS A 63 -10.22 3.31 14.05
C LYS A 63 -9.53 3.51 12.69
N GLY A 64 -9.06 4.72 12.40
CA GLY A 64 -8.34 5.00 11.15
C GLY A 64 -6.98 4.28 11.07
N GLU A 65 -6.20 4.33 12.15
CA GLU A 65 -4.92 3.62 12.27
C GLU A 65 -5.11 2.10 12.24
N LEU A 66 -6.16 1.59 12.88
CA LEU A 66 -6.54 0.18 12.79
C LEU A 66 -6.86 -0.23 11.35
N GLY A 67 -7.67 0.57 10.63
CA GLY A 67 -7.98 0.31 9.22
C GLY A 67 -6.75 0.34 8.32
N CYS A 68 -5.81 1.25 8.59
CA CYS A 68 -4.51 1.29 7.93
C CYS A 68 -3.77 -0.03 8.17
N PHE A 69 -3.56 -0.42 9.43
CA PHE A 69 -2.90 -1.66 9.80
C PHE A 69 -3.50 -2.87 9.10
N LEU A 70 -4.83 -3.04 9.15
CA LEU A 70 -5.53 -4.17 8.54
C LEU A 70 -5.39 -4.20 7.01
N SER A 71 -5.43 -3.04 6.36
CA SER A 71 -5.21 -2.94 4.91
C SER A 71 -3.84 -3.47 4.51
N HIS A 72 -2.81 -3.12 5.27
CA HIS A 72 -1.44 -3.60 5.02
C HIS A 72 -1.25 -5.06 5.43
N TYR A 73 -1.83 -5.49 6.55
CA TYR A 73 -1.77 -6.87 7.04
C TYR A 73 -2.36 -7.86 6.03
N ASN A 74 -3.50 -7.54 5.41
CA ASN A 74 -4.12 -8.41 4.42
C ASN A 74 -3.21 -8.64 3.19
N ILE A 75 -2.53 -7.60 2.73
CA ILE A 75 -1.56 -7.71 1.62
C ILE A 75 -0.35 -8.53 2.05
N TRP A 76 0.16 -8.32 3.26
CA TRP A 76 1.24 -9.13 3.81
C TRP A 76 0.88 -10.61 3.87
N LYS A 77 -0.35 -10.93 4.29
CA LYS A 77 -0.87 -12.30 4.29
C LYS A 77 -0.92 -12.89 2.88
N GLU A 78 -1.41 -12.13 1.92
CA GLU A 78 -1.43 -12.51 0.49
C GLU A 78 -0.01 -12.78 -0.03
N VAL A 79 0.93 -11.86 0.20
CA VAL A 79 2.33 -11.99 -0.20
C VAL A 79 3.04 -13.16 0.51
N SER A 80 2.74 -13.41 1.79
CA SER A 80 3.31 -14.55 2.52
C SER A 80 2.89 -15.90 1.93
N VAL A 81 1.66 -15.98 1.40
CA VAL A 81 1.19 -17.17 0.68
C VAL A 81 1.90 -17.28 -0.68
N TRP A 82 2.21 -16.17 -1.33
CA TRP A 82 2.94 -16.15 -2.61
C TRP A 82 4.40 -16.58 -2.51
N GLY A 83 5.02 -16.47 -1.34
CA GLY A 83 6.38 -16.95 -1.07
C GLY A 83 6.59 -18.44 -1.34
N GLU A 84 5.51 -19.21 -1.47
CA GLU A 84 5.49 -20.62 -1.87
C GLU A 84 5.26 -20.85 -3.38
N GLY A 85 5.50 -19.83 -4.23
CA GLY A 85 5.70 -20.03 -5.67
C GLY A 85 4.75 -19.30 -6.64
N ALA A 86 4.06 -18.24 -6.23
CA ALA A 86 3.06 -17.61 -7.10
C ALA A 86 3.08 -16.06 -7.04
N TRP A 87 4.12 -15.44 -7.59
CA TRP A 87 3.94 -14.13 -8.20
C TRP A 87 3.20 -14.32 -9.53
N PRO A 88 2.19 -13.50 -9.90
CA PRO A 88 1.30 -13.85 -10.99
C PRO A 88 2.03 -13.90 -12.33
N ARG A 89 2.12 -15.10 -12.90
CA ARG A 89 2.12 -15.29 -14.36
C ARG A 89 0.67 -15.11 -14.84
N SER A 90 0.11 -13.91 -14.73
CA SER A 90 -1.16 -13.62 -15.38
C SER A 90 -0.92 -13.51 -16.90
N PRO A 91 -1.71 -14.19 -17.75
CA PRO A 91 -1.58 -14.08 -19.19
C PRO A 91 -2.02 -12.69 -19.63
N GLY A 92 -1.06 -11.82 -19.97
CA GLY A 92 -1.33 -10.46 -20.45
C GLY A 92 -0.31 -9.40 -20.05
N SER A 93 0.60 -9.67 -19.11
CA SER A 93 1.71 -8.75 -18.82
C SER A 93 2.86 -8.96 -19.80
N PRO A 94 3.30 -7.95 -20.56
CA PRO A 94 4.57 -8.01 -21.28
C PRO A 94 5.69 -7.91 -20.25
N HIS A 95 5.97 -9.02 -19.55
CA HIS A 95 7.21 -9.13 -18.79
C HIS A 95 8.37 -9.28 -19.75
N ARG A 96 9.01 -8.15 -20.04
CA ARG A 96 10.47 -8.11 -20.05
C ARG A 96 10.90 -6.95 -19.17
N PHE A 97 11.44 -7.26 -18.00
CA PHE A 97 12.57 -6.47 -17.49
C PHE A 97 13.71 -6.67 -18.51
N GLY A 98 13.58 -6.04 -19.68
CA GLY A 98 14.63 -5.89 -20.65
C GLY A 98 15.44 -4.69 -20.19
N GLY A 99 16.75 -4.88 -19.99
CA GLY A 99 17.66 -3.78 -19.70
C GLY A 99 17.49 -2.67 -20.73
N ALA A 100 16.81 -1.60 -20.34
CA ALA A 100 16.89 -0.34 -21.03
C ALA A 100 18.27 0.23 -20.72
N GLN A 101 19.23 -0.09 -21.57
CA GLN A 101 20.39 0.77 -21.80
C GLN A 101 19.87 2.08 -22.41
N GLY A 102 19.25 2.93 -21.59
CA GLY A 102 19.04 4.33 -21.92
C GLY A 102 20.40 5.04 -21.94
N PRO A 103 20.60 6.05 -22.80
CA PRO A 103 21.88 6.73 -22.88
C PRO A 103 22.25 7.27 -21.50
N ARG A 104 23.46 6.95 -21.03
CA ARG A 104 24.03 7.52 -19.81
C ARG A 104 23.90 9.03 -19.95
N ARG A 105 23.16 9.67 -19.04
CA ARG A 105 23.26 11.11 -18.89
C ARG A 105 24.67 11.36 -18.40
N ASP A 106 25.52 11.89 -19.28
CA ASP A 106 26.80 12.46 -18.88
C ASP A 106 26.50 13.60 -17.91
N CYS A 107 26.69 13.34 -16.61
CA CYS A 107 26.86 14.39 -15.64
C CYS A 107 28.24 15.01 -15.89
N GLY A 108 28.30 15.97 -16.80
CA GLY A 108 29.46 16.85 -16.97
C GLY A 108 29.70 17.66 -15.68
N PRO A 109 30.97 18.01 -15.37
CA PRO A 109 31.33 18.60 -14.09
C PRO A 109 30.95 20.08 -14.03
N HIS A 110 30.55 20.50 -12.82
CA HIS A 110 30.72 21.83 -12.22
C HIS A 110 30.61 23.09 -13.10
N ALA A 111 29.67 23.95 -12.74
CA ALA A 111 29.92 25.39 -12.73
C ALA A 111 29.40 25.98 -11.41
N ALA A 112 30.34 26.19 -10.49
CA ALA A 112 30.21 27.15 -9.43
C ALA A 112 30.48 28.55 -10.02
N ALA A 113 29.54 29.48 -9.86
CA ALA A 113 29.74 30.93 -9.83
C ALA A 113 28.46 31.57 -9.30
#